data_AF-A0A258VBZ7-F1
#
_entry.id   AF-A0A258VBZ7-F1
#
_cell.length_a   1.000
_cell.length_b   1.000
_cell.length_c   1.000
_cell.angle_alpha   90.00
_cell.angle_beta   90.00
_cell.angle_gamma   90.00
#
_symmetry.space_group_name_H-M   'P 1'
#
loop_
_entity.id
_entity.type
_entity.pdbx_description
1 polymer ?
#
loop_
_entity_poly.entity_id
_entity_poly.type
_entity_poly.pdbx_seq_one_letter_code
_entity_poly.pdbx_strand_id
1 'polypeptide(L)'
;MTLKDLTNEDLHSKTKSVADHERLTTIQILWHLRENERRMLYAQMGYRDLKEYCIKELKYSESSAWRRICAMRVLQELPEVAEKIRKGDLNLTQMSLVRSHFREAKSSKEEKQDLLSSLENQTTQMTQRILAELKPEISKPVEIEKPIKGNKTELTLVLEESLISDLEEIQLLLGKKMSKLELIKFMTEQTLTKLKNDCRTQNDRPSKTQSERKAQPTWRRPASKADQHIVASAKKKTTRHIPKRVSDEVRKRDKNRCQYSDPITGRQCEAIHNLQIEHRLPFAKGGPSNEAKNLELLCPTHNRLRAVQHFGERKMQTYLRSLRE
;
A
#
# COMPACT_ATOMS: atom_id res chain seq x y z
N MET A 1 -11.26 36.66 10.52
CA MET A 1 -9.91 37.04 10.99
C MET A 1 -9.47 38.27 10.20
N THR A 2 -9.22 39.39 10.88
CA THR A 2 -8.73 40.62 10.24
C THR A 2 -7.21 40.66 10.38
N LEU A 3 -6.50 40.25 9.33
CA LEU A 3 -5.03 40.20 9.31
C LEU A 3 -4.40 41.51 8.81
N LYS A 4 -5.22 42.44 8.29
CA LYS A 4 -4.78 43.68 7.63
C LYS A 4 -4.18 44.71 8.57
N ASP A 5 -4.49 44.62 9.87
CA ASP A 5 -4.07 45.60 10.88
C ASP A 5 -2.78 45.17 11.61
N LEU A 6 -2.17 44.06 11.20
CA LEU A 6 -0.94 43.54 11.81
C LEU A 6 0.29 44.10 11.13
N THR A 7 1.31 44.40 11.93
CA THR A 7 2.65 44.67 11.40
C THR A 7 3.24 43.39 10.77
N ASN A 8 4.22 43.55 9.88
CA ASN A 8 4.89 42.41 9.25
C ASN A 8 5.56 41.48 10.28
N GLU A 9 6.14 42.06 11.34
CA GLU A 9 6.79 41.31 12.42
C GLU A 9 5.78 40.52 13.25
N ASP A 10 4.66 41.15 13.61
CA ASP A 10 3.57 40.48 14.34
C ASP A 10 2.93 39.37 13.50
N LEU A 11 2.72 39.62 12.21
CA LEU A 11 2.17 38.63 11.28
C LEU A 11 3.09 37.41 11.18
N HIS A 12 4.40 37.62 11.04
CA HIS A 12 5.39 36.54 10.98
C HIS A 12 5.45 35.74 12.28
N SER A 13 5.52 36.42 13.43
CA SER A 13 5.54 35.79 14.75
C SER A 13 4.28 34.97 15.02
N LYS A 14 3.09 35.52 14.71
CA LYS A 14 1.81 34.82 14.83
C LYS A 14 1.73 33.63 13.87
N THR A 15 2.22 33.76 12.65
CA THR A 15 2.24 32.66 11.66
C THR A 15 3.08 31.49 12.18
N LYS A 16 4.26 31.76 12.76
CA LYS A 16 5.09 30.72 13.40
C LYS A 16 4.36 30.04 14.56
N SER A 17 3.76 30.83 15.45
CA SER A 17 3.01 30.29 16.59
C SER A 17 1.84 29.40 16.13
N VAL A 18 1.09 29.81 15.12
CA VAL A 18 -0.02 29.00 14.58
C VAL A 18 0.51 27.71 13.94
N ALA A 19 1.62 27.76 13.21
CA ALA A 19 2.24 26.56 12.65
C ALA A 19 2.72 25.59 13.74
N ASP A 20 3.20 26.07 14.88
CA ASP A 20 3.60 25.24 16.02
C ASP A 20 2.38 24.56 16.66
N HIS A 21 1.28 25.31 16.83
CA HIS A 21 0.01 24.76 17.31
C HIS A 21 -0.59 23.74 16.34
N GLU A 22 -0.43 23.92 15.03
CA GLU A 22 -0.85 22.94 14.02
C GLU A 22 -0.10 21.60 14.20
N ARG A 23 1.22 21.65 14.43
CA ARG A 23 2.02 20.44 14.67
C ARG A 23 1.63 19.74 15.97
N LEU A 24 1.39 20.50 17.04
CA LEU A 24 0.86 19.98 18.31
C LEU A 24 -0.49 19.27 18.13
N THR A 25 -1.43 19.93 17.45
CA THR A 25 -2.77 19.37 17.16
C THR A 25 -2.66 18.12 16.31
N THR A 26 -1.75 18.11 15.33
CA THR A 26 -1.46 16.94 14.50
C THR A 26 -1.01 15.76 15.35
N ILE A 27 -0.10 15.94 16.29
CA ILE A 27 0.38 14.87 17.19
C ILE A 27 -0.76 14.32 18.04
N GLN A 28 -1.62 15.19 18.59
CA GLN A 28 -2.81 14.76 19.34
C GLN A 28 -3.70 13.89 18.46
N ILE A 29 -3.98 14.31 17.22
CA ILE A 29 -4.74 13.50 16.25
C ILE A 29 -4.08 12.13 16.05
N LEU A 30 -2.75 12.05 15.90
CA LEU A 30 -2.05 10.76 15.75
C LEU A 30 -2.26 9.85 16.97
N TRP A 31 -2.17 10.38 18.19
CA TRP A 31 -2.46 9.60 19.41
C TRP A 31 -3.92 9.14 19.48
N HIS A 32 -4.86 10.00 19.11
CA HIS A 32 -6.28 9.62 19.04
C HIS A 32 -6.55 8.56 17.98
N LEU A 33 -5.92 8.65 16.80
CA LEU A 33 -6.02 7.63 15.75
C LEU A 33 -5.44 6.29 16.22
N ARG A 34 -4.32 6.30 16.96
CA ARG A 34 -3.73 5.09 17.56
C ARG A 34 -4.73 4.43 18.50
N GLU A 35 -5.34 5.21 19.38
CA GLU A 35 -6.29 4.67 20.35
C GLU A 35 -7.60 4.22 19.68
N ASN A 36 -8.05 4.93 18.64
CA ASN A 36 -9.18 4.54 17.81
C ASN A 36 -8.91 3.19 17.12
N GLU A 37 -7.70 2.99 16.56
CA GLU A 37 -7.30 1.71 15.96
C GLU A 37 -7.22 0.61 17.02
N ARG A 38 -6.61 0.89 18.18
CA ARG A 38 -6.49 -0.05 19.31
C ARG A 38 -7.84 -0.61 19.73
N ARG A 39 -8.81 0.27 20.02
CA ARG A 39 -10.17 -0.07 20.44
C ARG A 39 -11.11 -0.45 19.30
N MET A 40 -10.65 -0.35 18.05
CA MET A 40 -11.44 -0.57 16.84
C MET A 40 -12.72 0.29 16.79
N LEU A 41 -12.66 1.54 17.24
CA LEU A 41 -13.85 2.42 17.28
C LEU A 41 -14.40 2.67 15.87
N TYR A 42 -13.52 2.87 14.90
CA TYR A 42 -13.91 2.99 13.49
C TYR A 42 -14.78 1.80 13.02
N ALA A 43 -14.42 0.58 13.43
CA ALA A 43 -15.18 -0.62 13.06
C ALA A 43 -16.52 -0.69 13.82
N GLN A 44 -16.54 -0.26 15.08
CA GLN A 44 -17.79 -0.17 15.85
C GLN A 44 -18.79 0.75 15.16
N MET A 45 -18.31 1.86 14.59
CA MET A 45 -19.08 2.81 13.80
C MET A 45 -19.41 2.33 12.38
N GLY A 46 -19.04 1.10 11.99
CA GLY A 46 -19.38 0.50 10.69
C GLY A 46 -18.41 0.77 9.55
N TYR A 47 -17.27 1.43 9.81
CA TYR A 47 -16.24 1.64 8.80
C TYR A 47 -15.39 0.40 8.56
N ARG A 48 -15.06 0.12 7.30
CA ARG A 48 -14.31 -1.09 6.92
C ARG A 48 -12.87 -1.07 7.41
N ASP A 49 -12.27 0.11 7.51
CA ASP A 49 -10.89 0.36 7.91
C ASP A 49 -10.72 1.79 8.44
N LEU A 50 -9.58 2.04 9.06
CA LEU A 50 -9.27 3.34 9.66
C LEU A 50 -9.16 4.46 8.61
N LYS A 51 -8.77 4.12 7.36
CA LYS A 51 -8.65 5.09 6.26
C LYS A 51 -10.03 5.59 5.84
N GLU A 52 -11.00 4.69 5.69
CA GLU A 52 -12.38 5.05 5.40
C GLU A 52 -12.96 5.96 6.48
N TYR A 53 -12.71 5.66 7.77
CA TYR A 53 -13.10 6.54 8.89
C TYR A 53 -12.46 7.92 8.79
N CYS A 54 -11.14 8.01 8.52
CA CYS A 54 -10.47 9.30 8.37
C CYS A 54 -11.02 10.14 7.21
N ILE A 55 -11.44 9.49 6.12
CA ILE A 55 -11.99 10.18 4.94
C ILE A 55 -13.46 10.57 5.16
N LYS A 56 -14.30 9.62 5.56
CA LYS A 56 -15.75 9.83 5.65
C LYS A 56 -16.17 10.57 6.92
N GLU A 57 -15.55 10.29 8.07
CA GLU A 57 -15.88 10.91 9.36
C GLU A 57 -15.05 12.17 9.58
N LEU A 58 -13.72 12.06 9.54
CA LEU A 58 -12.81 13.19 9.83
C LEU A 58 -12.58 14.13 8.62
N LYS A 59 -13.19 13.83 7.47
CA LYS A 59 -13.17 14.66 6.25
C LYS A 59 -11.78 14.94 5.68
N TYR A 60 -10.81 14.06 5.94
CA TYR A 60 -9.50 14.15 5.29
C TYR A 60 -9.55 13.73 3.82
N SER A 61 -8.69 14.33 3.00
CA SER A 61 -8.38 13.77 1.68
C SER A 61 -7.68 12.43 1.84
N GLU A 62 -7.74 11.61 0.79
CA GLU A 62 -7.18 10.25 0.81
C GLU A 62 -5.67 10.23 1.16
N SER A 63 -4.90 11.14 0.55
CA SER A 63 -3.46 11.29 0.80
C SER A 63 -3.16 11.79 2.21
N SER A 64 -3.99 12.70 2.73
CA SER A 64 -3.86 13.26 4.08
C SER A 64 -4.16 12.23 5.16
N ALA A 65 -5.21 11.41 4.96
CA ALA A 65 -5.55 10.29 5.82
C ALA A 65 -4.43 9.24 5.83
N TRP A 66 -3.92 8.87 4.65
CA TRP A 66 -2.83 7.90 4.52
C TRP A 66 -1.58 8.33 5.28
N ARG A 67 -1.12 9.57 5.10
CA ARG A 67 0.06 10.11 5.79
C ARG A 67 -0.08 10.08 7.31
N ARG A 68 -1.26 10.43 7.84
CA ARG A 68 -1.56 10.36 9.28
C ARG A 68 -1.53 8.93 9.80
N ILE A 69 -2.12 7.98 9.06
CA ILE A 69 -2.10 6.56 9.45
C ILE A 69 -0.66 6.03 9.45
N CYS A 70 0.15 6.35 8.43
CA CYS A 70 1.57 5.96 8.41
C CYS A 70 2.34 6.56 9.59
N ALA A 71 2.20 7.86 9.83
CA ALA A 71 2.88 8.54 10.94
C ALA A 71 2.46 7.98 12.30
N MET A 72 1.17 7.71 12.51
CA MET A 72 0.65 7.04 13.70
C MET A 72 1.31 5.67 13.91
N ARG A 73 1.46 4.86 12.86
CA ARG A 73 2.09 3.53 12.96
C ARG A 73 3.59 3.61 13.25
N VAL A 74 4.31 4.57 12.65
CA VAL A 74 5.72 4.82 12.98
C VAL A 74 5.85 5.23 14.44
N LEU A 75 4.99 6.13 14.91
CA LEU A 75 4.97 6.62 16.29
C LEU A 75 4.60 5.52 17.30
N GLN A 76 3.79 4.53 16.91
CA GLN A 76 3.53 3.35 17.73
C GLN A 76 4.77 2.49 17.96
N GLU A 77 5.67 2.37 16.97
CA GLU A 77 6.93 1.65 17.10
C GLU A 77 8.02 2.49 17.77
N LEU A 78 8.05 3.79 17.47
CA LEU A 78 9.06 4.75 17.92
C LEU A 78 8.40 6.03 18.46
N PRO A 79 8.06 6.08 19.76
CA PRO A 79 7.38 7.23 20.37
C PRO A 79 8.17 8.54 20.30
N GLU A 80 9.51 8.46 20.26
CA GLU A 80 10.43 9.60 20.18
C GLU A 80 10.21 10.48 18.94
N VAL A 81 9.61 9.94 17.89
CA VAL A 81 9.25 10.66 16.67
C VAL A 81 8.25 11.79 16.92
N ALA A 82 7.42 11.67 17.97
CA ALA A 82 6.45 12.70 18.31
C ALA A 82 7.14 14.06 18.58
N GLU A 83 8.25 14.06 19.30
CA GLU A 83 8.99 15.28 19.61
C GLU A 83 9.68 15.87 18.37
N LYS A 84 10.20 15.02 17.47
CA LYS A 84 10.80 15.46 16.20
C LYS A 84 9.76 16.10 15.28
N ILE A 85 8.54 15.55 15.22
CA ILE A 85 7.41 16.16 14.49
C ILE A 85 6.97 17.48 15.14
N ARG A 86 6.98 17.56 16.48
CA ARG A 86 6.62 18.78 17.21
C ARG A 86 7.55 19.93 16.87
N LYS A 87 8.86 19.67 16.93
CA LYS A 87 9.91 20.64 16.56
C LYS A 87 9.83 21.04 15.10
N GLY A 88 9.44 20.12 14.21
CA GLY A 88 9.38 20.34 12.76
C GLY A 88 10.55 19.71 12.01
N ASP A 89 11.43 18.98 12.71
CA ASP A 89 12.57 18.26 12.12
C ASP A 89 12.09 17.13 11.19
N LEU A 90 10.91 16.57 11.45
CA LEU A 90 10.29 15.53 10.63
C LEU A 90 8.85 15.91 10.27
N ASN A 91 8.42 15.56 9.06
CA ASN A 91 7.05 15.81 8.58
C ASN A 91 6.29 14.52 8.21
N LEU A 92 4.96 14.62 8.10
CA LEU A 92 4.09 13.47 7.81
C LEU A 92 4.37 12.80 6.46
N THR A 93 4.91 13.53 5.48
CA THR A 93 5.28 12.96 4.18
C THR A 93 6.46 12.02 4.33
N GLN A 94 7.52 12.44 5.05
CA GLN A 94 8.66 11.59 5.37
C GLN A 94 8.21 10.32 6.12
N MET A 95 7.31 10.46 7.09
CA MET A 95 6.78 9.30 7.85
C MET A 95 6.07 8.28 6.96
N SER A 96 5.39 8.74 5.91
CA SER A 96 4.74 7.84 4.95
C SER A 96 5.75 7.04 4.11
N LEU A 97 6.87 7.65 3.72
CA LEU A 97 7.95 7.00 2.98
C LEU A 97 8.71 6.01 3.87
N VAL A 98 9.07 6.45 5.08
CA VAL A 98 9.74 5.63 6.09
C VAL A 98 8.91 4.41 6.45
N ARG A 99 7.58 4.54 6.61
CA ARG A 99 6.71 3.39 6.89
C ARG A 99 6.76 2.33 5.78
N SER A 100 6.84 2.75 4.51
CA SER A 100 6.98 1.79 3.40
C SER A 100 8.30 1.04 3.49
N HIS A 101 9.39 1.75 3.81
CA HIS A 101 10.70 1.15 3.98
C HIS A 101 10.73 0.14 5.14
N PHE A 102 10.19 0.48 6.31
CA PHE A 102 10.13 -0.42 7.48
C PHE A 102 9.30 -1.68 7.26
N ARG A 103 8.37 -1.69 6.30
CA ARG A 103 7.61 -2.89 5.93
C ARG A 103 8.42 -3.82 5.03
N GLU A 104 9.31 -3.26 4.21
CA GLU A 104 10.16 -4.00 3.27
C GLU A 104 11.42 -4.53 3.96
N ALA A 105 12.08 -3.70 4.78
CA ALA A 105 13.24 -4.05 5.56
C ALA A 105 12.84 -4.50 6.97
N LYS A 106 13.10 -5.76 7.33
CA LYS A 106 12.97 -6.25 8.71
C LYS A 106 14.13 -5.71 9.56
N SER A 107 14.06 -4.41 9.88
CA SER A 107 15.08 -3.71 10.65
C SER A 107 14.85 -3.76 12.16
N SER A 108 15.95 -3.70 12.91
CA SER A 108 15.93 -3.57 14.37
C SER A 108 15.38 -2.20 14.80
N LYS A 109 15.07 -2.04 16.09
CA LYS A 109 14.57 -0.74 16.60
C LYS A 109 15.64 0.35 16.48
N GLU A 110 16.91 0.00 16.69
CA GLU A 110 18.06 0.91 16.61
C GLU A 110 18.28 1.41 15.19
N GLU A 111 18.31 0.52 14.19
CA GLU A 111 18.44 0.90 12.78
C GLU A 111 17.35 1.87 12.33
N LYS A 112 16.13 1.67 12.84
CA LYS A 112 15.00 2.56 12.55
C LYS A 112 15.18 3.95 13.18
N GLN A 113 15.77 4.02 14.38
CA GLN A 113 16.07 5.29 15.06
C GLN A 113 17.20 6.03 14.33
N ASP A 114 18.26 5.33 13.94
CA ASP A 114 19.38 5.90 13.20
C ASP A 114 18.94 6.49 11.85
N LEU A 115 18.11 5.74 11.11
CA LEU A 115 17.51 6.22 9.87
C LEU A 115 16.66 7.47 10.10
N LEU A 116 15.89 7.55 11.18
CA LEU A 116 15.08 8.73 11.43
C LEU A 116 15.91 9.95 11.80
N SER A 117 17.05 9.76 12.45
CA SER A 117 17.99 10.83 12.76
C SER A 117 18.67 11.38 11.51
N SER A 118 18.99 10.54 10.51
CA SER A 118 19.54 11.02 9.23
C SER A 118 18.54 11.79 8.36
N LEU A 119 17.24 11.65 8.63
CA LEU A 119 16.16 12.30 7.90
C LEU A 119 15.73 13.65 8.50
N GLU A 120 16.26 14.03 9.66
CA GLU A 120 15.94 15.31 10.31
C GLU A 120 16.32 16.50 9.42
N ASN A 121 15.40 17.45 9.28
CA ASN A 121 15.58 18.68 8.50
C ASN A 121 15.86 18.45 7.00
N GLN A 122 15.67 17.23 6.51
CA GLN A 122 15.85 16.88 5.11
C GLN A 122 14.60 17.16 4.26
N THR A 123 14.82 17.42 2.97
CA THR A 123 13.71 17.56 2.02
C THR A 123 13.10 16.19 1.69
N THR A 124 11.88 16.21 1.14
CA THR A 124 11.23 14.97 0.67
C THR A 124 12.06 14.26 -0.41
N GLN A 125 12.71 15.03 -1.29
CA GLN A 125 13.56 14.48 -2.35
C GLN A 125 14.80 13.80 -1.77
N MET A 126 15.46 14.42 -0.78
CA MET A 126 16.63 13.82 -0.15
C MET A 126 16.27 12.59 0.70
N THR A 127 15.10 12.63 1.36
CA THR A 127 14.53 11.46 2.04
C THR A 127 14.34 10.28 1.08
N GLN A 128 13.85 10.53 -0.13
CA GLN A 128 13.69 9.48 -1.14
C GLN A 128 15.02 8.90 -1.60
N ARG A 129 16.07 9.73 -1.74
CA ARG A 129 17.43 9.27 -2.08
C ARG A 129 18.01 8.37 -1.00
N ILE A 130 18.02 8.83 0.25
CA ILE A 130 18.52 8.06 1.41
C ILE A 130 17.78 6.72 1.51
N LEU A 131 16.46 6.71 1.36
CA LEU A 131 15.66 5.47 1.41
C LEU A 131 15.87 4.57 0.19
N ALA A 132 16.33 5.10 -0.94
CA ALA A 132 16.62 4.29 -2.13
C ALA A 132 17.97 3.58 -1.99
N GLU A 133 18.99 4.25 -1.43
CA GLU A 133 20.32 3.68 -1.16
C GLU A 133 20.27 2.51 -0.17
N LEU A 134 19.34 2.55 0.79
CA LEU A 134 19.18 1.49 1.79
C LEU A 134 18.41 0.27 1.29
N LYS A 135 17.70 0.38 0.16
CA LYS A 135 17.01 -0.78 -0.40
C LYS A 135 18.03 -1.72 -1.01
N PRO A 136 17.91 -3.05 -0.79
CA PRO A 136 18.72 -4.00 -1.55
C PRO A 136 18.50 -3.73 -3.03
N GLU A 137 19.57 -3.79 -3.83
CA GLU A 137 19.52 -3.71 -5.29
C GLU A 137 18.67 -4.86 -5.83
N ILE A 138 17.36 -4.67 -5.80
CA ILE A 138 16.46 -5.42 -6.65
C ILE A 138 16.71 -4.79 -8.01
N SER A 139 17.43 -5.53 -8.85
CA SER A 139 17.59 -5.23 -10.27
C SER A 139 16.20 -5.11 -10.91
N LYS A 140 15.56 -3.95 -10.77
CA LYS A 140 14.44 -3.60 -11.63
C LYS A 140 15.00 -3.70 -13.06
N PRO A 141 14.21 -4.18 -14.03
CA PRO A 141 14.63 -4.10 -15.41
C PRO A 141 15.05 -2.65 -15.67
N VAL A 142 16.30 -2.45 -16.08
CA VAL A 142 16.87 -1.13 -16.42
C VAL A 142 16.01 -0.47 -17.51
N GLU A 143 15.30 -1.30 -18.27
CA GLU A 143 14.41 -0.97 -19.35
C GLU A 143 13.11 -1.78 -19.24
N ILE A 144 11.97 -1.11 -19.13
CA ILE A 144 10.63 -1.74 -19.21
C ILE A 144 9.96 -1.21 -20.46
N GLU A 145 9.68 -2.12 -21.40
CA GLU A 145 8.89 -1.86 -22.59
C GLU A 145 7.47 -2.42 -22.45
N LYS A 146 6.46 -1.57 -22.67
CA LYS A 146 5.06 -1.98 -22.70
C LYS A 146 4.39 -1.53 -23.99
N PRO A 147 3.78 -2.44 -24.76
CA PRO A 147 3.03 -2.06 -25.94
C PRO A 147 1.74 -1.33 -25.54
N ILE A 148 1.51 -0.15 -26.12
CA ILE A 148 0.29 0.65 -25.98
C ILE A 148 -0.47 0.65 -27.31
N LYS A 149 -1.79 0.83 -27.24
CA LYS A 149 -2.66 0.97 -28.40
C LYS A 149 -2.13 2.06 -29.36
N GLY A 150 -2.01 1.71 -30.65
CA GLY A 150 -1.63 2.64 -31.73
C GLY A 150 -0.15 2.66 -32.10
N ASN A 151 0.52 1.50 -32.11
CA ASN A 151 1.95 1.35 -32.47
C ASN A 151 2.90 2.23 -31.64
N LYS A 152 2.57 2.45 -30.37
CA LYS A 152 3.41 3.18 -29.42
C LYS A 152 3.88 2.21 -28.34
N THR A 153 5.14 2.34 -27.95
CA THR A 153 5.70 1.60 -26.81
C THR A 153 5.96 2.59 -25.69
N GLU A 154 5.46 2.31 -24.49
CA GLU A 154 5.87 3.01 -23.28
C GLU A 154 7.20 2.40 -22.82
N LEU A 155 8.22 3.26 -22.78
CA LEU A 155 9.57 2.93 -22.35
C LEU A 155 9.81 3.59 -20.98
N THR A 156 10.05 2.78 -19.95
CA THR A 156 10.50 3.25 -18.64
C THR A 156 11.97 2.92 -18.47
N LEU A 157 12.81 3.94 -18.34
CA LEU A 157 14.26 3.81 -18.14
C LEU A 157 14.66 4.25 -16.73
N VAL A 158 15.60 3.53 -16.14
CA VAL A 158 16.34 3.97 -14.94
C VAL A 158 17.70 4.49 -15.41
N LEU A 159 17.97 5.77 -15.22
CA LEU A 159 19.22 6.41 -15.65
C LEU A 159 20.12 6.64 -14.44
N GLU A 160 21.42 6.40 -14.60
CA GLU A 160 22.45 6.78 -13.63
C GLU A 160 22.64 8.29 -13.58
N GLU A 161 23.18 8.81 -12.46
CA GLU A 161 23.37 10.25 -12.25
C GLU A 161 24.36 10.85 -13.26
N SER A 162 25.41 10.10 -13.64
CA SER A 162 26.36 10.45 -14.70
C SER A 162 25.65 10.74 -16.03
N LEU A 163 24.76 9.85 -16.47
CA LEU A 163 24.02 10.01 -17.72
C LEU A 163 23.00 11.15 -17.66
N ILE A 164 22.44 11.44 -16.48
CA ILE A 164 21.57 12.61 -16.29
C ILE A 164 22.39 13.90 -16.47
N SER A 165 23.59 13.97 -15.87
CA SER A 165 24.50 15.10 -16.06
C SER A 165 24.89 15.29 -17.53
N ASP A 166 25.21 14.22 -18.25
CA ASP A 166 25.52 14.29 -19.69
C ASP A 166 24.32 14.83 -20.50
N LEU A 167 23.09 14.39 -20.17
CA LEU A 167 21.87 14.87 -20.84
C LEU A 167 21.60 16.36 -20.55
N GLU A 168 21.85 16.80 -19.31
CA GLU A 168 21.71 18.20 -18.91
C GLU A 168 22.77 19.08 -19.59
N GLU A 169 24.01 18.60 -19.72
CA GLU A 169 25.09 19.28 -20.44
C GLU A 169 24.76 19.40 -21.94
N ILE A 170 24.30 18.34 -22.58
CA ILE A 170 23.84 18.38 -23.97
C ILE A 170 22.71 19.42 -24.13
N GLN A 171 21.74 19.44 -23.20
CA GLN A 171 20.65 20.40 -23.23
C GLN A 171 21.14 21.85 -23.10
N LEU A 172 22.15 22.09 -22.25
CA LEU A 172 22.79 23.39 -22.09
C LEU A 172 23.52 23.82 -23.38
N LEU A 173 24.32 22.93 -23.96
CA LEU A 173 25.08 23.17 -25.20
C LEU A 173 24.17 23.43 -26.41
N LEU A 174 22.99 22.81 -26.46
CA LEU A 174 21.99 23.05 -27.51
C LEU A 174 21.24 24.37 -27.33
N GLY A 175 21.33 25.03 -26.16
CA GLY A 175 20.70 26.33 -25.89
C GLY A 175 19.18 26.35 -25.98
N LYS A 176 18.51 25.18 -25.95
CA LYS A 176 17.05 25.04 -26.11
C LYS A 176 16.44 24.31 -24.93
N LYS A 177 15.37 24.87 -24.36
CA LYS A 177 14.59 24.21 -23.32
C LYS A 177 13.66 23.18 -23.97
N MET A 178 14.11 21.93 -24.02
CA MET A 178 13.33 20.79 -24.53
C MET A 178 12.99 19.82 -23.40
N SER A 179 11.95 19.02 -23.59
CA SER A 179 11.66 17.86 -22.75
C SER A 179 12.66 16.73 -23.04
N LYS A 180 12.88 15.83 -22.07
CA LYS A 180 13.79 14.67 -22.24
C LYS A 180 13.41 13.80 -23.45
N LEU A 181 12.12 13.66 -23.76
CA LEU A 181 11.65 12.91 -24.93
C LEU A 181 12.06 13.57 -26.26
N GLU A 182 11.97 14.89 -26.34
CA GLU A 182 12.37 15.63 -27.54
C GLU A 182 13.88 15.60 -27.73
N LEU A 183 14.64 15.69 -26.64
CA LEU A 183 16.09 15.55 -26.66
C LEU A 183 16.51 14.16 -27.19
N ILE A 184 15.89 13.09 -26.70
CA ILE A 184 16.14 11.72 -27.17
C ILE A 184 15.83 11.58 -28.68
N LYS A 185 14.72 12.14 -29.15
CA LYS A 185 14.38 12.14 -30.60
C LYS A 185 15.47 12.82 -31.42
N PHE A 186 15.90 14.00 -31.00
CA PHE A 186 16.95 14.76 -31.68
C PHE A 186 18.27 13.99 -31.72
N MET A 187 18.70 13.43 -30.59
CA MET A 187 19.90 12.59 -30.52
C MET A 187 19.80 11.35 -31.40
N THR A 188 18.62 10.71 -31.45
CA THR A 188 18.37 9.52 -32.27
C THR A 188 18.45 9.85 -33.76
N GLU A 189 17.84 10.95 -34.20
CA GLU A 189 17.88 11.39 -35.59
C GLU A 189 19.32 11.69 -36.06
N GLN A 190 20.09 12.42 -35.24
CA GLN A 190 21.49 12.69 -35.55
C GLN A 190 22.34 11.42 -35.60
N THR A 191 22.17 10.53 -34.62
CA THR A 191 22.96 9.31 -34.51
C THR A 191 22.62 8.33 -35.64
N LEU A 192 21.33 8.17 -35.98
CA LEU A 192 20.91 7.36 -37.12
C LEU A 192 21.48 7.91 -38.43
N THR A 193 21.55 9.24 -38.60
CA THR A 193 22.11 9.85 -39.80
C THR A 193 23.61 9.56 -39.92
N LYS A 194 24.36 9.67 -38.81
CA LYS A 194 25.79 9.32 -38.76
C LYS A 194 26.02 7.84 -39.05
N LEU A 195 25.33 6.94 -38.33
CA LEU A 195 25.47 5.48 -38.49
C LEU A 195 25.06 5.00 -39.89
N LYS A 196 24.02 5.58 -40.52
CA LYS A 196 23.65 5.23 -41.91
C LYS A 196 24.70 5.63 -42.93
N ASN A 197 25.41 6.73 -42.68
CA ASN A 197 26.52 7.16 -43.53
C ASN A 197 27.74 6.27 -43.33
N ASP A 198 28.01 5.82 -42.11
CA ASP A 198 29.11 4.92 -41.78
C ASP A 198 28.87 3.50 -42.33
N CYS A 199 27.66 2.94 -42.20
CA CYS A 199 27.30 1.61 -42.75
C CYS A 199 27.35 1.53 -44.28
N ARG A 200 27.25 2.65 -45.01
CA ARG A 200 27.44 2.67 -46.47
C ARG A 200 28.88 2.37 -46.90
N THR A 201 29.85 2.42 -45.99
CA THR A 201 31.27 2.20 -46.30
C THR A 201 31.75 0.75 -46.09
N GLN A 202 30.94 -0.13 -45.49
CA GLN A 202 31.40 -1.48 -45.08
C GLN A 202 30.71 -2.67 -45.77
N ASN A 203 29.84 -2.45 -46.75
CA ASN A 203 28.96 -3.52 -47.28
C ASN A 203 29.43 -4.19 -48.59
N ASP A 204 30.72 -4.49 -48.71
CA ASP A 204 31.25 -5.45 -49.69
C ASP A 204 31.81 -6.70 -48.98
N ARG A 205 30.95 -7.69 -48.68
CA ARG A 205 31.28 -9.13 -48.68
C ARG A 205 30.03 -10.01 -48.44
N PRO A 206 29.85 -11.16 -49.13
CA PRO A 206 28.61 -11.92 -49.10
C PRO A 206 28.56 -13.06 -48.06
N SER A 207 27.31 -13.39 -47.70
CA SER A 207 26.80 -14.34 -46.71
C SER A 207 27.11 -15.83 -46.93
N LYS A 208 27.10 -16.60 -45.82
CA LYS A 208 26.82 -18.05 -45.70
C LYS A 208 26.73 -18.36 -44.18
N THR A 209 25.87 -19.18 -43.57
CA THR A 209 25.02 -20.31 -43.98
C THR A 209 23.97 -20.57 -42.88
N GLN A 210 22.85 -21.20 -43.24
CA GLN A 210 21.78 -21.73 -42.38
C GLN A 210 22.24 -22.86 -41.45
N SER A 211 21.59 -23.02 -40.29
CA SER A 211 21.39 -24.33 -39.66
C SER A 211 20.21 -24.31 -38.69
N GLU A 212 19.21 -25.12 -39.02
CA GLU A 212 18.07 -25.53 -38.18
C GLU A 212 18.52 -26.30 -36.93
N ARG A 213 17.68 -26.33 -35.88
CA ARG A 213 17.48 -27.51 -35.00
C ARG A 213 16.24 -27.39 -34.09
N LYS A 214 15.19 -28.12 -34.53
CA LYS A 214 14.21 -28.98 -33.83
C LYS A 214 13.90 -28.78 -32.33
N ALA A 215 12.59 -28.70 -32.08
CA ALA A 215 11.90 -28.77 -30.79
C ALA A 215 11.48 -30.20 -30.40
N GLN A 216 11.26 -30.44 -29.10
CA GLN A 216 10.33 -31.42 -28.46
C GLN A 216 10.44 -31.36 -26.91
N PRO A 217 9.54 -31.96 -26.10
CA PRO A 217 8.07 -31.89 -26.07
C PRO A 217 7.48 -31.67 -24.64
N THR A 218 6.15 -31.49 -24.57
CA THR A 218 5.34 -31.24 -23.36
C THR A 218 4.87 -32.52 -22.66
N TRP A 219 4.78 -32.49 -21.33
CA TRP A 219 4.27 -33.60 -20.51
C TRP A 219 2.79 -33.40 -20.10
N ARG A 220 1.92 -34.37 -20.42
CA ARG A 220 0.54 -34.51 -19.92
C ARG A 220 0.50 -35.43 -18.69
N ARG A 221 -0.34 -35.09 -17.70
CA ARG A 221 -0.74 -35.98 -16.58
C ARG A 221 -2.02 -36.75 -16.90
N PRO A 222 -2.16 -38.03 -16.51
CA PRO A 222 -3.44 -38.74 -16.55
C PRO A 222 -4.25 -38.58 -15.26
N ALA A 223 -5.56 -38.68 -15.43
CA ALA A 223 -6.57 -38.71 -14.37
C ALA A 223 -7.05 -40.14 -14.12
N SER A 224 -7.30 -40.50 -12.86
CA SER A 224 -8.16 -41.61 -12.43
C SER A 224 -8.40 -41.46 -10.92
N LYS A 225 -9.45 -41.98 -10.28
CA LYS A 225 -10.81 -42.39 -10.65
C LYS A 225 -11.59 -42.34 -9.33
N ALA A 226 -12.90 -42.15 -9.43
CA ALA A 226 -13.83 -42.16 -8.31
C ALA A 226 -13.95 -43.57 -7.70
N ASP A 227 -14.21 -43.63 -6.39
CA ASP A 227 -14.96 -44.72 -5.78
C ASP A 227 -15.88 -44.18 -4.66
N GLN A 228 -17.13 -44.62 -4.76
CA GLN A 228 -18.20 -44.43 -3.78
C GLN A 228 -18.17 -45.62 -2.81
N HIS A 229 -18.51 -45.42 -1.53
CA HIS A 229 -19.70 -46.07 -0.92
C HIS A 229 -19.83 -45.92 0.61
N ILE A 230 -21.10 -45.79 1.01
CA ILE A 230 -21.80 -46.27 2.22
C ILE A 230 -21.84 -45.40 3.49
N VAL A 231 -23.08 -45.23 3.91
CA VAL A 231 -23.67 -44.43 4.98
C VAL A 231 -23.63 -45.21 6.29
N ALA A 232 -23.18 -44.55 7.35
CA ALA A 232 -23.49 -44.94 8.73
C ALA A 232 -23.92 -43.69 9.50
N SER A 233 -25.15 -43.70 10.02
CA SER A 233 -25.76 -42.62 10.79
C SER A 233 -25.12 -42.55 12.19
N ALA A 234 -23.99 -41.86 12.29
CA ALA A 234 -23.37 -41.50 13.55
C ALA A 234 -23.90 -40.13 14.02
N LYS A 235 -24.22 -39.98 15.31
CA LYS A 235 -24.55 -38.69 15.94
C LYS A 235 -23.55 -37.64 15.46
N LYS A 236 -24.02 -36.68 14.64
CA LYS A 236 -23.16 -35.75 13.90
C LYS A 236 -22.33 -34.93 14.89
N LYS A 237 -21.05 -35.28 15.05
CA LYS A 237 -20.07 -34.41 15.69
C LYS A 237 -20.12 -33.06 14.94
N THR A 238 -20.36 -31.98 15.67
CA THR A 238 -20.40 -30.63 15.09
C THR A 238 -19.01 -30.27 14.58
N THR A 239 -18.81 -30.28 13.26
CA THR A 239 -17.54 -29.90 12.64
C THR A 239 -17.55 -28.39 12.36
N ARG A 240 -16.37 -27.76 12.39
CA ARG A 240 -16.24 -26.35 12.00
C ARG A 240 -16.48 -26.14 10.50
N HIS A 241 -16.34 -27.19 9.69
CA HIS A 241 -16.51 -27.15 8.25
C HIS A 241 -17.90 -26.65 7.86
N ILE A 242 -17.96 -25.64 6.99
CA ILE A 242 -19.21 -25.09 6.47
C ILE A 242 -19.48 -25.76 5.11
N PRO A 243 -20.56 -26.54 4.98
CA PRO A 243 -20.91 -27.19 3.71
C PRO A 243 -21.14 -26.17 2.59
N LYS A 244 -20.74 -26.50 1.36
CA LYS A 244 -20.88 -25.60 0.19
C LYS A 244 -22.31 -25.06 0.01
N ARG A 245 -23.32 -25.93 0.18
CA ARG A 245 -24.74 -25.54 0.12
C ARG A 245 -25.08 -24.40 1.08
N VAL A 246 -24.58 -24.47 2.32
CA VAL A 246 -24.80 -23.46 3.36
C VAL A 246 -24.03 -22.18 3.04
N SER A 247 -22.79 -22.31 2.57
CA SER A 247 -22.00 -21.16 2.10
C SER A 247 -22.71 -20.40 0.97
N ASP A 248 -23.23 -21.11 -0.03
CA ASP A 248 -23.92 -20.51 -1.17
C ASP A 248 -25.24 -19.83 -0.74
N GLU A 249 -25.98 -20.46 0.19
CA GLU A 249 -27.18 -19.88 0.81
C GLU A 249 -26.87 -18.55 1.53
N VAL A 250 -25.84 -18.53 2.37
CA VAL A 250 -25.40 -17.32 3.10
C VAL A 250 -24.97 -16.23 2.12
N ARG A 251 -24.16 -16.56 1.10
CA ARG A 251 -23.69 -15.59 0.10
C ARG A 251 -24.83 -14.99 -0.72
N LYS A 252 -25.82 -15.80 -1.10
CA LYS A 252 -27.02 -15.35 -1.81
C LYS A 252 -27.86 -14.42 -0.94
N ARG A 253 -28.13 -14.81 0.32
CA ARG A 253 -28.88 -14.01 1.29
C ARG A 253 -28.22 -12.65 1.54
N ASP A 254 -26.91 -12.66 1.79
CA ASP A 254 -26.12 -11.48 2.17
C ASP A 254 -25.69 -10.63 0.97
N LYS A 255 -26.06 -11.04 -0.26
CA LYS A 255 -25.76 -10.35 -1.52
C LYS A 255 -24.28 -10.01 -1.71
N ASN A 256 -23.38 -10.85 -1.19
CA ASN A 256 -21.94 -10.59 -1.13
C ASN A 256 -21.58 -9.21 -0.54
N ARG A 257 -22.23 -8.83 0.57
CA ARG A 257 -21.92 -7.62 1.34
C ARG A 257 -21.69 -7.96 2.81
N CYS A 258 -20.83 -7.19 3.46
CA CYS A 258 -20.67 -7.27 4.91
C CYS A 258 -22.00 -6.95 5.61
N GLN A 259 -22.43 -7.81 6.55
CA GLN A 259 -23.70 -7.67 7.26
C GLN A 259 -23.60 -6.86 8.57
N TYR A 260 -22.43 -6.24 8.83
CA TYR A 260 -22.26 -5.45 10.04
C TYR A 260 -23.01 -4.12 9.93
N SER A 261 -23.72 -3.78 11.00
CA SER A 261 -24.36 -2.48 11.20
C SER A 261 -23.97 -1.91 12.56
N ASP A 262 -23.60 -0.64 12.59
CA ASP A 262 -23.40 0.10 13.84
C ASP A 262 -24.71 0.11 14.65
N PRO A 263 -24.73 -0.40 15.89
CA PRO A 263 -25.93 -0.43 16.73
C PRO A 263 -26.43 0.96 17.15
N ILE A 264 -25.58 1.99 17.12
CA ILE A 264 -25.93 3.35 17.55
C ILE A 264 -26.45 4.17 16.36
N THR A 265 -25.66 4.27 15.29
CA THR A 265 -26.01 5.12 14.14
C THR A 265 -26.79 4.39 13.05
N GLY A 266 -26.84 3.06 13.09
CA GLY A 266 -27.41 2.23 12.02
C GLY A 266 -26.56 2.16 10.74
N ARG A 267 -25.36 2.77 10.72
CA ARG A 267 -24.48 2.73 9.54
C ARG A 267 -24.13 1.29 9.18
N GLN A 268 -24.40 0.90 7.94
CA GLN A 268 -24.01 -0.40 7.40
C GLN A 268 -22.63 -0.35 6.76
N CYS A 269 -21.85 -1.42 6.92
CA CYS A 269 -20.58 -1.56 6.24
C CYS A 269 -20.76 -1.77 4.73
N GLU A 270 -20.05 -1.00 3.92
CA GLU A 270 -20.13 -1.05 2.45
C GLU A 270 -19.17 -2.07 1.81
N ALA A 271 -18.46 -2.88 2.60
CA ALA A 271 -17.46 -3.81 2.07
C ALA A 271 -18.10 -4.96 1.25
N ILE A 272 -17.58 -5.15 0.02
CA ILE A 272 -18.04 -6.19 -0.92
C ILE A 272 -16.95 -7.20 -1.33
N HIS A 273 -15.71 -6.96 -0.92
CA HIS A 273 -14.54 -7.79 -1.27
C HIS A 273 -13.94 -8.43 -0.01
N ASN A 274 -13.23 -9.55 -0.20
CA ASN A 274 -12.54 -10.30 0.88
C ASN A 274 -13.46 -10.66 2.06
N LEU A 275 -14.73 -10.99 1.77
CA LEU A 275 -15.71 -11.37 2.77
C LEU A 275 -15.47 -12.79 3.28
N GLN A 276 -15.66 -12.97 4.58
CA GLN A 276 -15.51 -14.20 5.34
C GLN A 276 -16.89 -14.64 5.84
N ILE A 277 -17.16 -15.95 5.81
CA ILE A 277 -18.39 -16.50 6.41
C ILE A 277 -18.08 -16.76 7.88
N GLU A 278 -18.78 -16.04 8.75
CA GLU A 278 -18.55 -16.03 10.18
C GLU A 278 -19.78 -16.46 10.96
N HIS A 279 -19.55 -17.05 12.13
CA HIS A 279 -20.63 -17.47 13.01
C HIS A 279 -21.14 -16.31 13.88
N ARG A 280 -22.46 -16.12 13.93
CA ARG A 280 -23.14 -15.21 14.85
C ARG A 280 -22.95 -15.64 16.31
N LEU A 281 -23.13 -16.92 16.59
CA LEU A 281 -22.65 -17.59 17.80
C LEU A 281 -21.37 -18.34 17.44
N PRO A 282 -20.18 -17.94 17.94
CA PRO A 282 -18.92 -18.58 17.57
C PRO A 282 -18.95 -20.10 17.73
N PHE A 283 -18.31 -20.83 16.81
CA PHE A 283 -18.18 -22.29 16.89
C PHE A 283 -17.57 -22.75 18.24
N ALA A 284 -16.59 -22.00 18.77
CA ALA A 284 -15.98 -22.27 20.07
C ALA A 284 -16.95 -22.17 21.27
N LYS A 285 -18.13 -21.57 21.07
CA LYS A 285 -19.23 -21.47 22.04
C LYS A 285 -20.41 -22.39 21.67
N GLY A 286 -20.19 -23.38 20.80
CA GLY A 286 -21.22 -24.35 20.40
C GLY A 286 -22.09 -23.92 19.22
N GLY A 287 -21.74 -22.84 18.51
CA GLY A 287 -22.50 -22.40 17.34
C GLY A 287 -22.44 -23.40 16.16
N PRO A 288 -23.59 -23.77 15.56
CA PRO A 288 -23.63 -24.70 14.43
C PRO A 288 -23.05 -24.08 13.14
N SER A 289 -22.28 -24.87 12.37
CA SER A 289 -21.74 -24.52 11.05
C SER A 289 -22.64 -24.96 9.87
N ASN A 290 -23.64 -25.79 10.14
CA ASN A 290 -24.56 -26.36 9.15
C ASN A 290 -25.84 -25.55 8.96
N GLU A 291 -26.01 -24.47 9.72
CA GLU A 291 -27.22 -23.64 9.72
C GLU A 291 -26.88 -22.23 9.21
N ALA A 292 -27.44 -21.86 8.05
CA ALA A 292 -27.22 -20.53 7.47
C ALA A 292 -27.66 -19.38 8.39
N LYS A 293 -28.65 -19.62 9.27
CA LYS A 293 -29.13 -18.63 10.26
C LYS A 293 -28.04 -18.22 11.26
N ASN A 294 -27.14 -19.15 11.64
CA ASN A 294 -26.03 -18.87 12.53
C ASN A 294 -24.80 -18.30 11.79
N LEU A 295 -24.86 -18.14 10.48
CA LEU A 295 -23.75 -17.65 9.67
C LEU A 295 -24.08 -16.30 9.03
N GLU A 296 -23.06 -15.48 8.80
CA GLU A 296 -23.16 -14.21 8.09
C GLU A 296 -21.86 -13.86 7.36
N LEU A 297 -21.94 -13.03 6.33
CA LEU A 297 -20.78 -12.45 5.67
C LEU A 297 -20.26 -11.23 6.42
N LEU A 298 -18.99 -11.26 6.79
CA LEU A 298 -18.28 -10.12 7.39
C LEU A 298 -17.00 -9.82 6.62
N CYS A 299 -16.62 -8.55 6.55
CA CYS A 299 -15.27 -8.18 6.11
C CYS A 299 -14.26 -8.54 7.22
N PRO A 300 -12.95 -8.61 6.91
CA PRO A 300 -11.94 -9.02 7.90
C PRO A 300 -11.93 -8.13 9.14
N THR A 301 -12.24 -6.85 9.00
CA THR A 301 -12.34 -5.90 10.12
C THR A 301 -13.51 -6.21 11.04
N HIS A 302 -14.72 -6.39 10.50
CA HIS A 302 -15.90 -6.67 11.33
C HIS A 302 -15.88 -8.08 11.91
N ASN A 303 -15.24 -9.03 11.22
CA ASN A 303 -14.94 -10.33 11.82
C ASN A 303 -14.04 -10.19 13.06
N ARG A 304 -12.95 -9.42 12.95
CA ARG A 304 -12.08 -9.14 14.10
C ARG A 304 -12.82 -8.43 15.23
N LEU A 305 -13.69 -7.46 14.92
CA LEU A 305 -14.51 -6.78 15.91
C LEU A 305 -15.43 -7.77 16.64
N ARG A 306 -16.13 -8.66 15.90
CA ARG A 306 -16.94 -9.75 16.47
C ARG A 306 -16.13 -10.64 17.39
N ALA A 307 -14.91 -11.02 16.98
CA ALA A 307 -14.03 -11.81 17.81
C ALA A 307 -13.68 -11.09 19.13
N VAL A 308 -13.38 -9.79 19.08
CA VAL A 308 -13.16 -8.96 20.29
C VAL A 308 -14.40 -8.94 21.18
N GLN A 309 -15.59 -8.76 20.61
CA GLN A 309 -16.86 -8.75 21.35
C GLN A 309 -17.16 -10.10 22.03
N HIS A 310 -16.87 -11.21 21.36
CA HIS A 310 -17.16 -12.54 21.90
C HIS A 310 -16.10 -13.08 22.87
N PHE A 311 -14.83 -12.76 22.66
CA PHE A 311 -13.69 -13.35 23.38
C PHE A 311 -12.91 -12.36 24.26
N GLY A 312 -13.23 -11.08 24.19
CA GLY A 312 -12.60 -10.01 24.96
C GLY A 312 -11.33 -9.45 24.31
N GLU A 313 -11.07 -8.17 24.57
CA GLU A 313 -9.94 -7.43 24.00
C GLU A 313 -8.58 -8.04 24.36
N ARG A 314 -8.36 -8.37 25.65
CA ARG A 314 -7.08 -8.93 26.12
C ARG A 314 -6.67 -10.20 25.36
N LYS A 315 -7.63 -11.09 25.11
CA LYS A 315 -7.37 -12.35 24.37
C LYS A 315 -7.10 -12.08 22.89
N MET A 316 -7.82 -11.14 22.30
CA MET A 316 -7.71 -10.85 20.88
C MET A 316 -6.51 -9.96 20.52
N GLN A 317 -5.96 -9.19 21.46
CA GLN A 317 -4.90 -8.22 21.21
C GLN A 317 -3.67 -8.81 20.50
N THR A 318 -3.25 -10.03 20.87
CA THR A 318 -2.12 -10.73 20.23
C THR A 318 -2.36 -11.00 18.74
N TYR A 319 -3.59 -11.39 18.38
CA TYR A 319 -3.99 -11.67 17.00
C TYR A 319 -4.23 -10.39 16.19
N LEU A 320 -4.59 -9.29 16.85
CA LEU A 320 -4.79 -8.00 16.21
C LEU A 320 -3.47 -7.30 15.87
N ARG A 321 -2.43 -7.48 16.71
CA ARG A 321 -1.12 -6.85 16.53
C ARG A 321 -0.39 -7.37 15.29
N SER A 322 -0.39 -8.68 15.06
CA SER A 322 0.29 -9.34 13.93
C SER A 322 -0.27 -9.02 12.55
N LEU A 323 -1.43 -8.34 12.46
CA LEU A 323 -2.12 -8.01 11.21
C LEU A 323 -2.16 -6.49 10.94
N ARG A 324 -1.65 -5.67 11.87
CA ARG A 324 -1.56 -4.20 11.74
C ARG A 324 -0.16 -3.71 11.34
N GLU A 325 0.82 -4.61 11.42
CA GLU A 325 2.21 -4.42 10.99
C GLU A 325 2.33 -4.52 9.46
#